data_AF-A0AAD4MG04-F1
#
_entry.id   AF-A0AAD4MG04-F1
#
_cell.length_a   1.000
_cell.length_b   1.000
_cell.length_c   1.000
_cell.angle_alpha   90.00
_cell.angle_beta   90.00
_cell.angle_gamma   90.00
#
_symmetry.space_group_name_H-M   'P 1'
#
loop_
_entity.id
_entity.type
_entity.pdbx_description
1 polymer ?
#
loop_
_entity_poly.entity_id
_entity_poly.type
_entity_poly.pdbx_seq_one_letter_code
_entity_poly.pdbx_strand_id
1 'polypeptide(L)'
;MLSDITHELGGCQFWRYAHNISSGLQEYIEAFSFVNYIESGGLVSYEQVQTNLCDGNGQPLFPLPSSDYVLGLCDLTGELMRFAISSISKPVGRMKASQISLIVRGCKAGRACSVLTYQVKSSKSLLDFETLTPYIYELHKKQAVTGQSLRKIEEGRLVLHTNLVGVF
;
A
#
# COMPACT_ATOMS: atom_id res chain seq x y z
N MET A 1 22.08 -5.21 -7.88
CA MET A 1 21.40 -3.92 -8.13
C MET A 1 21.43 -3.03 -6.89
N LEU A 2 20.73 -3.34 -5.79
CA LEU A 2 20.85 -2.52 -4.57
C LEU A 2 22.20 -2.73 -3.85
N SER A 3 22.75 -3.95 -3.87
CA SER A 3 24.06 -4.31 -3.29
C SER A 3 25.24 -3.49 -3.83
N ASP A 4 25.21 -3.11 -5.10
CA ASP A 4 26.34 -2.48 -5.78
C ASP A 4 26.44 -0.98 -5.44
N ILE A 5 25.32 -0.38 -5.02
CA ILE A 5 25.23 1.06 -4.66
C ILE A 5 25.51 1.26 -3.15
N THR A 6 25.52 0.19 -2.35
CA THR A 6 25.71 0.26 -0.89
C THR A 6 27.00 0.95 -0.47
N HIS A 7 28.08 0.78 -1.23
CA HIS A 7 29.37 1.40 -0.96
C HIS A 7 29.36 2.93 -1.21
N GLU A 8 28.47 3.42 -2.08
CA GLU A 8 28.29 4.85 -2.38
C GLU A 8 27.29 5.54 -1.44
N LEU A 9 26.38 4.77 -0.83
CA LEU A 9 25.32 5.25 0.05
C LEU A 9 25.67 5.15 1.55
N GLY A 10 26.88 4.70 1.89
CA GLY A 10 27.33 4.57 3.27
C GLY A 10 27.30 5.88 4.06
N GLY A 11 26.77 5.82 5.29
CA GLY A 11 26.77 6.93 6.24
C GLY A 11 25.86 8.10 5.86
N CYS A 12 26.31 9.34 6.10
CA CYS A 12 25.53 10.56 5.84
C CYS A 12 25.28 10.84 4.35
N GLN A 13 25.95 10.09 3.44
CA GLN A 13 25.88 10.31 1.99
C GLN A 13 24.55 9.86 1.38
N PHE A 14 23.84 8.94 2.05
CA PHE A 14 22.50 8.53 1.65
C PHE A 14 21.57 9.73 1.44
N TRP A 15 21.52 10.64 2.41
CA TRP A 15 20.63 11.81 2.35
C TRP A 15 20.94 12.75 1.19
N ARG A 16 22.18 12.73 0.68
CA ARG A 16 22.58 13.52 -0.50
C ARG A 16 21.98 12.98 -1.80
N TYR A 17 21.79 11.67 -1.89
CA TYR A 17 21.23 10.99 -3.07
C TYR A 17 19.79 10.50 -2.85
N ALA A 18 19.22 10.69 -1.66
CA ALA A 18 17.90 10.20 -1.26
C ALA A 18 16.81 10.56 -2.27
N HIS A 19 16.83 11.79 -2.80
CA HIS A 19 15.87 12.20 -3.81
C HIS A 19 15.97 11.39 -5.12
N ASN A 20 17.19 11.06 -5.56
CA ASN A 20 17.43 10.36 -6.80
C ASN A 20 17.02 8.88 -6.72
N ILE A 21 17.10 8.29 -5.53
CA ILE A 21 16.73 6.88 -5.28
C ILE A 21 15.27 6.73 -4.82
N SER A 22 14.65 7.80 -4.34
CA SER A 22 13.29 7.80 -3.76
C SER A 22 12.26 7.18 -4.71
N SER A 23 12.29 7.50 -6.00
CA SER A 23 11.39 6.89 -7.00
C SER A 23 11.55 5.37 -7.09
N GLY A 24 12.78 4.90 -7.25
CA GLY A 24 13.05 3.46 -7.33
C GLY A 24 12.77 2.72 -6.02
N LEU A 25 12.95 3.40 -4.88
CA LEU A 25 12.63 2.85 -3.58
C LEU A 25 11.12 2.73 -3.38
N GLN A 26 10.33 3.71 -3.80
CA GLN A 26 8.86 3.65 -3.76
C GLN A 26 8.34 2.51 -4.64
N GLU A 27 8.88 2.35 -5.87
CA GLU A 27 8.55 1.24 -6.77
C GLU A 27 8.90 -0.13 -6.17
N TYR A 28 10.08 -0.26 -5.54
CA TYR A 28 10.47 -1.48 -4.83
C TYR A 28 9.49 -1.82 -3.71
N ILE A 29 9.12 -0.82 -2.89
CA ILE A 29 8.19 -1.01 -1.77
C ILE A 29 6.81 -1.42 -2.29
N GLU A 30 6.32 -0.79 -3.35
CA GLU A 30 5.08 -1.17 -4.01
C GLU A 30 5.12 -2.65 -4.44
N ALA A 31 6.14 -3.04 -5.21
CA ALA A 31 6.26 -4.39 -5.74
C ALA A 31 6.40 -5.44 -4.63
N PHE A 32 7.24 -5.18 -3.63
CA PHE A 32 7.43 -6.08 -2.49
C PHE A 32 6.14 -6.24 -1.67
N SER A 33 5.43 -5.13 -1.42
CA SER A 33 4.16 -5.16 -0.71
C SER A 33 3.07 -5.87 -1.51
N PHE A 34 3.07 -5.76 -2.83
CA PHE A 34 2.12 -6.42 -3.70
C PHE A 34 2.29 -7.94 -3.67
N VAL A 35 3.53 -8.43 -3.72
CA VAL A 35 3.84 -9.86 -3.53
C VAL A 35 3.36 -10.34 -2.16
N ASN A 36 3.71 -9.62 -1.09
CA ASN A 36 3.26 -9.95 0.26
C ASN A 36 1.73 -9.97 0.37
N TYR A 37 1.03 -9.06 -0.31
CA TYR A 37 -0.43 -9.05 -0.37
C TYR A 37 -1.00 -10.27 -1.08
N ILE A 38 -0.42 -10.71 -2.18
CA ILE A 38 -0.87 -11.92 -2.89
C ILE A 38 -0.70 -13.17 -2.02
N GLU A 39 0.39 -13.25 -1.26
CA GLU A 39 0.73 -14.41 -0.44
C GLU A 39 -0.04 -14.45 0.90
N SER A 40 -0.10 -13.32 1.60
CA SER A 40 -0.63 -13.23 2.97
C SER A 40 -1.98 -12.51 3.09
N GLY A 41 -2.38 -11.75 2.07
CA GLY A 41 -3.56 -10.86 2.12
C GLY A 41 -3.36 -9.60 2.96
N GLY A 42 -2.16 -9.39 3.53
CA GLY A 42 -1.83 -8.27 4.41
C GLY A 42 -0.90 -7.24 3.79
N LEU A 43 -0.82 -6.07 4.42
CA LEU A 43 0.17 -5.05 4.10
C LEU A 43 1.48 -5.32 4.85
N VAL A 44 2.59 -4.97 4.22
CA VAL A 44 3.91 -5.11 4.83
C VAL A 44 4.18 -4.00 5.85
N SER A 45 4.80 -4.35 6.98
CA SER A 45 5.22 -3.37 7.99
C SER A 45 6.51 -2.66 7.58
N TYR A 46 6.75 -1.48 8.14
CA TYR A 46 8.01 -0.75 7.95
C TYR A 46 9.23 -1.61 8.32
N GLU A 47 9.13 -2.35 9.44
CA GLU A 47 10.19 -3.24 9.92
C GLU A 47 10.48 -4.36 8.90
N GLN A 48 9.46 -4.97 8.33
CA GLN A 48 9.62 -6.02 7.32
C GLN A 48 10.35 -5.51 6.06
N VAL A 49 10.03 -4.28 5.63
CA VAL A 49 10.74 -3.63 4.51
C VAL A 49 12.18 -3.31 4.91
N GLN A 50 12.41 -2.73 6.09
CA GLN A 50 13.74 -2.38 6.56
C GLN A 50 14.64 -3.61 6.71
N THR A 51 14.10 -4.75 7.17
CA THR A 51 14.82 -6.03 7.27
C THR A 51 15.21 -6.58 5.90
N ASN A 52 14.36 -6.39 4.88
CA ASN A 52 14.71 -6.78 3.50
C ASN A 52 15.77 -5.84 2.88
N LEU A 53 15.93 -4.65 3.44
CA LEU A 53 16.97 -3.69 3.09
C LEU A 53 18.21 -3.80 4.01
N CYS A 54 18.48 -4.99 4.55
CA CYS A 54 19.71 -5.29 5.29
C CYS A 54 20.71 -6.08 4.43
N ASP A 55 22.00 -5.96 4.75
CA ASP A 55 23.05 -6.82 4.20
C ASP A 55 22.98 -8.25 4.77
N GLY A 56 23.87 -9.12 4.29
CA GLY A 56 23.99 -10.50 4.78
C GLY A 56 24.40 -10.64 6.25
N ASN A 57 24.81 -9.54 6.91
CA ASN A 57 25.15 -9.48 8.34
C ASN A 57 24.02 -8.86 9.17
N GLY A 58 22.87 -8.56 8.56
CA GLY A 58 21.72 -7.96 9.21
C GLY A 58 21.84 -6.45 9.48
N GLN A 59 22.87 -5.78 8.94
CA GLN A 59 23.00 -4.33 9.03
C GLN A 59 22.18 -3.65 7.94
N PRO A 60 21.44 -2.57 8.25
CA PRO A 60 20.65 -1.86 7.26
C PRO A 60 21.58 -1.26 6.19
N LEU A 61 21.29 -1.54 4.91
CA LEU A 61 22.01 -0.98 3.76
C LEU A 61 21.93 0.56 3.77
N PHE A 62 20.76 1.07 4.13
CA PHE A 62 20.49 2.48 4.42
C PHE A 62 19.22 2.59 5.28
N PRO A 63 19.02 3.71 5.99
CA PRO A 63 17.78 3.96 6.71
C PRO A 63 16.63 4.17 5.72
N LEU A 64 15.57 3.39 5.85
CA LEU A 64 14.36 3.54 5.03
C LEU A 64 13.67 4.89 5.33
N PRO A 65 13.53 5.81 4.37
CA PRO A 65 12.79 7.04 4.62
C PRO A 65 11.31 6.74 4.86
N SER A 66 10.75 7.24 5.96
CA SER A 66 9.33 7.04 6.28
C SER A 66 8.40 7.61 5.20
N SER A 67 8.81 8.68 4.53
CA SER A 67 8.09 9.25 3.38
C SER A 67 8.01 8.27 2.21
N ASP A 68 9.11 7.62 1.86
CA ASP A 68 9.16 6.67 0.74
C ASP A 68 8.37 5.40 1.05
N TYR A 69 8.41 4.93 2.29
CA TYR A 69 7.56 3.83 2.75
C TYR A 69 6.07 4.17 2.58
N VAL A 70 5.64 5.34 3.04
CA VAL A 70 4.23 5.76 2.96
C VAL A 70 3.81 6.01 1.52
N LEU A 71 4.66 6.63 0.69
CA LEU A 71 4.37 6.89 -0.72
C LEU A 71 4.28 5.60 -1.53
N GLY A 72 5.21 4.65 -1.33
CA GLY A 72 5.16 3.33 -1.97
C GLY A 72 3.92 2.53 -1.55
N LEU A 73 3.51 2.59 -0.28
CA LEU A 73 2.25 1.99 0.15
C LEU A 73 1.02 2.72 -0.42
N CYS A 74 1.10 4.03 -0.63
CA CYS A 74 0.05 4.78 -1.29
C CYS A 74 -0.10 4.33 -2.75
N ASP A 75 1.01 4.12 -3.47
CA ASP A 75 0.98 3.63 -4.85
C ASP A 75 0.47 2.19 -4.94
N LEU A 76 0.86 1.32 -4.00
CA LEU A 76 0.29 -0.02 -3.83
C LEU A 76 -1.23 0.02 -3.75
N THR A 77 -1.83 0.97 -3.01
CA THR A 77 -3.30 1.06 -2.96
C THR A 77 -3.91 1.27 -4.34
N GLY A 78 -3.23 2.03 -5.20
CA GLY A 78 -3.56 2.21 -6.62
C GLY A 78 -3.53 0.90 -7.40
N GLU A 79 -2.45 0.15 -7.25
CA GLU A 79 -2.28 -1.13 -7.95
C GLU A 79 -3.26 -2.21 -7.47
N LEU A 80 -3.55 -2.27 -6.17
CA LEU A 80 -4.58 -3.16 -5.62
C LEU A 80 -5.96 -2.84 -6.20
N MET A 81 -6.32 -1.56 -6.37
CA MET A 81 -7.57 -1.20 -7.04
C MET A 81 -7.58 -1.61 -8.50
N ARG A 82 -6.47 -1.46 -9.23
CA ARG A 82 -6.33 -1.93 -10.62
C ARG A 82 -6.48 -3.46 -10.71
N PHE A 83 -5.89 -4.17 -9.76
CA PHE A 83 -6.02 -5.62 -9.62
C PHE A 83 -7.47 -6.05 -9.31
N ALA A 84 -8.16 -5.31 -8.44
CA ALA A 84 -9.57 -5.53 -8.12
C ALA A 84 -10.47 -5.37 -9.35
N ILE A 85 -10.29 -4.28 -10.12
CA ILE A 85 -11.04 -4.00 -11.34
C ILE A 85 -10.84 -5.11 -12.37
N SER A 86 -9.58 -5.50 -12.62
CA SER A 86 -9.23 -6.58 -13.55
C SER A 86 -9.81 -7.94 -13.13
N SER A 87 -10.06 -8.12 -11.83
CA SER A 87 -10.59 -9.37 -11.29
C SER A 87 -12.11 -9.42 -11.28
N ILE A 88 -12.84 -8.30 -11.34
CA ILE A 88 -14.28 -8.23 -11.07
C ILE A 88 -15.15 -9.11 -11.99
N SER A 89 -14.69 -9.35 -13.21
CA SER A 89 -15.36 -10.21 -14.21
C SER A 89 -15.27 -11.71 -13.89
N LYS A 90 -14.47 -12.11 -12.89
CA LYS A 90 -14.27 -13.51 -12.47
C LYS A 90 -15.23 -13.89 -11.33
N PRO A 91 -15.60 -15.18 -11.17
CA PRO A 91 -16.56 -15.64 -10.15
C PRO A 91 -16.22 -15.25 -8.69
N VAL A 92 -14.93 -15.11 -8.36
CA VAL A 92 -14.42 -14.74 -7.02
C VAL A 92 -13.95 -13.27 -6.96
N GLY A 93 -13.96 -12.58 -8.09
CA GLY A 93 -13.40 -11.23 -8.26
C GLY A 93 -14.05 -10.17 -7.38
N ARG A 94 -15.37 -10.27 -7.18
CA ARG A 94 -16.15 -9.31 -6.39
C ARG A 94 -15.80 -9.37 -4.90
N MET A 95 -15.55 -10.55 -4.35
CA MET A 95 -15.12 -10.69 -2.96
C MET A 95 -13.74 -10.07 -2.75
N LYS A 96 -12.80 -10.31 -3.68
CA LYS A 96 -11.47 -9.70 -3.66
C LYS A 96 -11.54 -8.17 -3.76
N ALA A 97 -12.36 -7.64 -4.67
CA ALA A 97 -12.57 -6.20 -4.79
C ALA A 97 -13.12 -5.58 -3.50
N SER A 98 -14.04 -6.27 -2.83
CA SER A 98 -14.55 -5.84 -1.52
C SER A 98 -13.46 -5.83 -0.45
N GLN A 99 -12.64 -6.88 -0.34
CA GLN A 99 -11.52 -6.93 0.61
C GLN A 99 -10.52 -5.80 0.36
N ILE A 100 -10.14 -5.58 -0.90
CA ILE A 100 -9.24 -4.50 -1.30
C ILE A 100 -9.81 -3.14 -0.94
N SER A 101 -11.10 -2.88 -1.22
CA SER A 101 -11.73 -1.60 -0.88
C SER A 101 -11.65 -1.30 0.61
N LEU A 102 -11.74 -2.32 1.47
CA LEU A 102 -11.67 -2.15 2.91
C LEU A 102 -10.26 -1.84 3.41
N ILE A 103 -9.23 -2.47 2.82
CA ILE A 103 -7.82 -2.17 3.12
C ILE A 103 -7.51 -0.73 2.72
N VAL A 104 -7.85 -0.33 1.50
CA VAL A 104 -7.60 1.02 0.98
C VAL A 104 -8.33 2.08 1.82
N ARG A 105 -9.57 1.78 2.26
CA ARG A 105 -10.32 2.66 3.17
C ARG A 105 -9.65 2.77 4.54
N GLY A 106 -9.13 1.66 5.06
CA GLY A 106 -8.36 1.63 6.31
C GLY A 106 -7.15 2.57 6.26
N CYS A 107 -6.36 2.48 5.19
CA CYS A 107 -5.19 3.32 4.99
C CYS A 107 -5.55 4.80 4.81
N LYS A 108 -6.66 5.09 4.11
CA LYS A 108 -7.06 6.48 3.83
C LYS A 108 -7.56 7.21 5.08
N ALA A 109 -8.35 6.56 5.93
CA ALA A 109 -9.09 7.21 7.01
C ALA A 109 -8.43 7.07 8.40
N GLY A 110 -7.23 6.48 8.50
CA GLY A 110 -6.59 6.21 9.78
C GLY A 110 -7.38 5.28 10.71
N ARG A 111 -8.45 4.66 10.22
CA ARG A 111 -9.30 3.79 11.01
C ARG A 111 -8.83 2.36 10.81
N ALA A 112 -8.45 1.72 11.91
CA ALA A 112 -8.36 0.27 11.98
C ALA A 112 -9.70 -0.30 11.52
N CYS A 113 -9.78 -0.72 10.26
CA CYS A 113 -10.99 -1.37 9.75
C CYS A 113 -10.98 -2.77 10.34
N SER A 114 -11.82 -3.03 11.34
CA SER A 114 -12.18 -4.38 11.74
C SER A 114 -13.03 -4.99 10.62
N VAL A 115 -12.39 -5.36 9.52
CA VAL A 115 -13.02 -6.30 8.61
C VAL A 115 -12.93 -7.65 9.26
N LEU A 116 -14.09 -8.26 9.42
CA LEU A 116 -14.29 -9.63 9.85
C LEU A 116 -13.60 -10.61 8.88
N THR A 117 -12.28 -10.77 9.02
CA THR A 117 -11.60 -12.03 8.69
C THR A 117 -11.10 -12.63 9.99
N TYR A 118 -11.74 -13.74 10.33
CA TYR A 118 -11.24 -14.75 11.27
C TYR A 118 -9.72 -14.91 11.04
N GLN A 119 -8.92 -14.74 12.09
CA GLN A 119 -7.47 -14.98 12.14
C GLN A 119 -6.48 -13.96 11.53
N VAL A 120 -6.65 -12.65 11.71
CA VAL A 120 -5.45 -11.78 11.76
C VAL A 120 -5.43 -10.98 13.06
N LYS A 121 -4.97 -11.65 14.12
CA LYS A 121 -4.49 -10.98 15.32
C LYS A 121 -3.14 -10.32 14.98
N SER A 122 -3.00 -9.07 15.41
CA SER A 122 -1.72 -8.45 15.77
C SER A 122 -0.79 -8.01 14.63
N SER A 123 -1.13 -6.91 13.97
CA SER A 123 -0.14 -5.85 13.68
C SER A 123 -0.88 -4.54 13.41
N LYS A 124 -0.94 -3.71 14.45
CA LYS A 124 -1.53 -2.37 14.45
C LYS A 124 -0.61 -1.41 13.69
N SER A 125 -0.51 -1.57 12.38
CA SER A 125 0.10 -0.57 11.50
C SER A 125 -0.97 0.45 11.12
N LEU A 126 -1.12 1.48 11.97
CA LEU A 126 -1.99 2.62 11.68
C LEU A 126 -1.31 3.49 10.62
N LEU A 127 -1.32 3.06 9.35
CA LEU A 127 -1.12 4.00 8.26
C LEU A 127 -2.37 4.86 8.14
N ASP A 128 -2.28 6.05 8.72
CA ASP A 128 -3.26 7.11 8.54
C ASP A 128 -2.72 8.11 7.53
N PHE A 129 -3.04 7.89 6.26
CA PHE A 129 -2.60 8.79 5.21
C PHE A 129 -3.13 10.22 5.43
N GLU A 130 -4.31 10.40 6.05
CA GLU A 130 -4.93 11.72 6.27
C GLU A 130 -4.15 12.53 7.32
N THR A 131 -3.75 11.88 8.42
CA THR A 131 -2.87 12.52 9.42
C THR A 131 -1.47 12.79 8.86
N LEU A 132 -0.99 11.97 7.92
CA LEU A 132 0.35 12.11 7.33
C LEU A 132 0.41 13.10 6.16
N THR A 133 -0.74 13.48 5.55
CA THR A 133 -0.83 14.41 4.42
C THR A 133 -0.06 15.71 4.61
N PRO A 134 -0.08 16.38 5.78
CA PRO A 134 0.64 17.64 5.96
C PRO A 134 2.16 17.49 5.95
N TYR A 135 2.67 16.29 6.26
CA TYR A 135 4.09 16.02 6.47
C TYR A 135 4.76 15.41 5.25
N ILE A 136 3.99 14.83 4.33
CA ILE A 136 4.52 14.13 3.14
C ILE A 136 4.07 14.85 1.89
N TYR A 137 5.03 15.53 1.26
CA TYR A 137 4.86 16.15 -0.04
C TYR A 137 4.36 15.08 -1.04
N GLU A 138 3.42 15.46 -1.91
CA GLU A 138 2.71 14.60 -2.89
C GLU A 138 1.61 13.66 -2.37
N LEU A 139 1.58 13.32 -1.07
CA LEU A 139 0.59 12.37 -0.54
C LEU A 139 -0.86 12.86 -0.76
N HIS A 140 -1.11 14.16 -0.64
CA HIS A 140 -2.42 14.77 -0.90
C HIS A 140 -2.96 14.49 -2.32
N LYS A 141 -2.10 14.54 -3.35
CA LYS A 141 -2.50 14.29 -4.74
C LYS A 141 -2.86 12.82 -4.92
N LYS A 142 -2.02 11.92 -4.41
CA LYS A 142 -2.23 10.47 -4.50
C LYS A 142 -3.51 10.06 -3.77
N GLN A 143 -3.78 10.61 -2.58
CA GLN A 143 -5.01 10.36 -1.83
C GLN A 143 -6.29 10.85 -2.53
N ALA A 144 -6.22 11.96 -3.27
CA ALA A 144 -7.36 12.47 -4.03
C ALA A 144 -7.76 11.47 -5.14
N VAL A 145 -6.78 10.97 -5.89
CA VAL A 145 -6.97 9.95 -6.93
C VAL A 145 -7.49 8.65 -6.32
N THR A 146 -6.89 8.19 -5.21
CA THR A 146 -7.34 6.99 -4.51
C THR A 146 -8.78 7.12 -4.01
N GLY A 147 -9.17 8.29 -3.50
CA GLY A 147 -10.55 8.56 -3.07
C GLY A 147 -11.56 8.50 -4.23
N GLN A 148 -11.18 8.98 -5.42
CA GLN A 148 -12.03 8.90 -6.61
C GLN A 148 -12.21 7.44 -7.07
N SER A 149 -11.13 6.66 -7.07
CA SER A 149 -11.17 5.24 -7.46
C SER A 149 -12.00 4.39 -6.49
N LEU A 150 -11.89 4.64 -5.18
CA LEU A 150 -12.73 3.99 -4.17
C LEU A 150 -14.22 4.22 -4.41
N ARG A 151 -14.64 5.47 -4.65
CA ARG A 151 -16.05 5.79 -4.92
C ARG A 151 -16.59 5.01 -6.11
N LYS A 152 -15.83 4.89 -7.20
CA LYS A 152 -16.25 4.13 -8.39
C LYS A 152 -16.51 2.65 -8.08
N ILE A 153 -15.67 2.03 -7.24
CA ILE A 153 -15.84 0.63 -6.83
C ILE A 153 -17.07 0.47 -5.93
N GLU A 154 -17.29 1.41 -5.00
CA GLU A 154 -18.41 1.38 -4.06
C GLU A 154 -19.76 1.70 -4.73
N GLU A 155 -19.80 2.66 -5.65
CA GLU A 155 -20.97 2.98 -6.46
C GLU A 155 -21.34 1.82 -7.39
N GLY A 156 -20.36 1.18 -8.02
CA GLY A 156 -20.57 -0.04 -8.80
C GLY A 156 -21.18 -1.17 -7.98
N ARG A 157 -20.87 -1.26 -6.68
CA ARG A 157 -21.49 -2.21 -5.75
C ARG A 157 -22.95 -1.86 -5.44
N LEU A 158 -23.28 -0.57 -5.26
CA LEU A 158 -24.64 -0.11 -4.93
C LEU A 158 -25.63 -0.32 -6.09
N VAL A 159 -25.24 0.03 -7.31
CA VAL A 159 -26.10 -0.11 -8.51
C VAL A 159 -26.54 -1.57 -8.73
N LEU A 160 -25.68 -2.53 -8.37
CA LEU A 160 -25.98 -3.95 -8.51
C LEU A 160 -26.89 -4.50 -7.40
N HIS A 161 -26.87 -3.91 -6.21
CA HIS A 161 -27.78 -4.31 -5.13
C HIS A 161 -29.21 -3.84 -5.45
N THR A 162 -29.39 -2.63 -5.99
CA THR A 162 -30.69 -2.16 -6.48
C THR A 162 -31.26 -2.99 -7.62
N ASN A 163 -30.41 -3.51 -8.51
CA ASN A 163 -30.84 -4.37 -9.63
C ASN A 163 -31.20 -5.81 -9.21
N LEU A 164 -30.81 -6.26 -8.02
CA LEU A 164 -31.22 -7.57 -7.46
C LEU A 164 -32.49 -7.46 -6.59
N VAL A 165 -32.74 -6.30 -5.99
CA VAL A 165 -33.92 -6.05 -5.16
C VAL A 165 -35.10 -5.52 -5.98
N GLY A 166 -34.87 -4.99 -7.18
CA GLY A 166 -35.90 -4.52 -8.12
C GLY A 166 -36.49 -5.58 -9.05
N VAL A 167 -36.27 -6.87 -8.80
CA VAL A 167 -36.82 -8.00 -9.60
C VAL A 167 -37.75 -8.90 -8.75
N PHE A 168 -38.36 -8.34 -7.69
CA PHE A 168 -39.47 -8.97 -6.96
C PHE A 168 -40.66 -8.02 -6.89
#